data_AF-A0AAV4I9G8-F1
#
_entry.id   AF-A0AAV4I9G8-F1
#
_cell.length_a   1.000
_cell.length_b   1.000
_cell.length_c   1.000
_cell.angle_alpha   90.00
_cell.angle_beta   90.00
_cell.angle_gamma   90.00
#
_symmetry.space_group_name_H-M   'P 1'
#
loop_
_entity.id
_entity.type
_entity.pdbx_description
1 polymer ?
#
loop_
_entity_poly.entity_id
_entity_poly.type
_entity_poly.pdbx_seq_one_letter_code
_entity_poly.pdbx_strand_id
1 'polypeptide(L)' 'MRVEGETSTYQKIKRGVGQGCVLSPDLFSLYSEFIMRNKEGLRGIHIGGHIINNLRYADDIFLIAENAKDLQRLLDIVRE' A
#
# COMPACT_ATOMS: atom_id res chain seq x y z
N MET A 1 -4.73 -21.25 13.39
CA MET A 1 -3.29 -21.13 13.69
C MET A 1 -2.92 -22.29 14.59
N ARG A 2 -1.83 -23.01 14.33
CA ARG A 2 -1.39 -24.11 15.22
C ARG A 2 -0.16 -23.65 15.98
N VAL A 3 -0.21 -23.66 17.31
CA VAL A 3 0.90 -23.26 18.20
C VAL A 3 1.13 -24.42 19.16
N GLU A 4 2.37 -24.88 19.29
CA GLU A 4 2.76 -25.99 20.18
C GLU A 4 1.93 -27.27 20.06
N GLY A 5 1.44 -27.57 18.86
CA GLY A 5 0.64 -28.77 18.59
C GLY A 5 -0.87 -28.58 18.76
N GLU A 6 -1.31 -27.49 19.38
CA GLU A 6 -2.73 -27.17 19.54
C GLU A 6 -3.23 -26.30 18.39
N THR A 7 -4.44 -26.61 17.90
CA THR A 7 -5.08 -25.85 16.83
C THR A 7 -6.01 -24.80 17.42
N SER A 8 -5.79 -23.53 17.06
CA SER A 8 -6.64 -22.42 17.50
C SER A 8 -8.10 -22.62 17.06
N THR A 9 -9.03 -22.13 17.87
CA THR A 9 -10.44 -22.04 17.49
C THR A 9 -10.64 -21.06 16.33
N TYR A 10 -11.74 -21.25 15.59
CA TYR A 10 -12.12 -20.34 14.52
C TYR A 10 -12.47 -18.95 15.08
N GLN A 11 -11.89 -17.92 14.48
CA GLN A 11 -12.18 -16.52 14.80
C GLN A 11 -12.60 -15.81 13.52
N LYS A 12 -13.72 -15.06 13.57
CA LYS A 12 -14.18 -14.29 12.42
C LYS A 12 -13.28 -13.07 12.22
N ILE A 13 -12.59 -13.00 11.08
CA ILE A 13 -11.79 -11.83 10.70
C ILE A 13 -12.74 -10.68 10.34
N LYS A 14 -12.61 -9.54 11.03
CA LYS A 14 -13.41 -8.33 10.77
C LYS A 14 -12.69 -7.33 9.85
N ARG A 15 -11.36 -7.31 9.90
CA ARG A 15 -10.47 -6.44 9.09
C ARG A 15 -9.14 -7.15 8.85
N GLY A 16 -8.52 -6.86 7.72
CA GLY A 16 -7.25 -7.44 7.32
C GLY A 16 -7.40 -8.70 6.47
N VAL A 17 -6.25 -9.25 6.11
CA VAL A 17 -6.11 -10.47 5.31
C VAL A 17 -5.41 -11.55 6.13
N GLY A 18 -5.63 -12.83 5.81
CA GLY A 18 -5.03 -13.93 6.56
C GLY A 18 -3.53 -14.06 6.27
N GLN A 19 -2.67 -14.08 7.30
CA GLN A 19 -1.25 -14.37 7.12
C GLN A 19 -1.05 -15.79 6.60
N GLY A 20 -0.19 -15.96 5.59
CA GLY A 20 0.08 -17.24 4.94
C GLY A 20 -0.99 -17.71 3.94
N CYS A 21 -2.07 -16.95 3.74
CA CYS A 21 -3.00 -17.20 2.64
C CYS A 21 -2.40 -16.71 1.32
N VAL A 22 -2.44 -17.57 0.30
CA VAL A 22 -1.86 -17.30 -1.03
C VAL A 22 -2.49 -16.07 -1.71
N LEU A 23 -3.76 -15.77 -1.43
CA LEU A 23 -4.47 -14.62 -2.01
C LEU A 23 -4.28 -13.30 -1.25
N SER A 24 -3.74 -13.36 -0.03
CA SER A 24 -3.58 -12.16 0.80
C SER A 24 -2.69 -11.08 0.17
N PRO A 25 -1.56 -11.42 -0.49
CA PRO A 25 -0.73 -10.41 -1.16
C PRO A 25 -1.45 -9.69 -2.30
N ASP A 26 -2.24 -10.41 -3.11
CA ASP A 26 -2.99 -9.83 -4.22
C ASP A 26 -4.08 -8.89 -3.73
N LEU A 27 -4.85 -9.32 -2.71
CA LEU A 27 -5.89 -8.51 -2.09
C LEU A 27 -5.30 -7.25 -1.45
N PHE A 28 -4.15 -7.37 -0.78
CA PHE A 28 -3.45 -6.23 -0.20
C PHE A 28 -3.00 -5.23 -1.29
N SER A 29 -2.40 -5.75 -2.37
CA SER A 29 -1.93 -4.93 -3.48
C SER A 29 -3.07 -4.19 -4.18
N LEU A 30 -4.19 -4.87 -4.41
CA LEU A 30 -5.39 -4.29 -5.01
C LEU A 30 -5.98 -3.17 -4.14
N TYR A 31 -6.10 -3.41 -2.84
CA TYR A 31 -6.65 -2.43 -1.91
C TYR A 31 -5.76 -1.19 -1.79
N SER A 32 -4.45 -1.38 -1.68
CA SER A 32 -3.47 -0.29 -1.65
C SER A 32 -3.48 0.55 -2.93
N GLU A 33 -3.56 -0.10 -4.10
CA GLU A 33 -3.67 0.61 -5.38
C GLU A 33 -4.99 1.40 -5.49
N PHE A 34 -6.11 0.85 -5.01
CA PHE A 34 -7.37 1.57 -4.96
C PHE A 34 -7.25 2.85 -4.12
N ILE A 35 -6.67 2.77 -2.92
CA ILE A 35 -6.46 3.95 -2.07
C ILE A 35 -5.61 5.00 -2.81
N MET A 36 -4.47 4.58 -3.36
CA MET A 36 -3.53 5.49 -4.01
C MET A 36 -4.10 6.14 -5.27
N ARG A 37 -4.92 5.44 -6.06
CA ARG A 37 -5.58 6.02 -7.24
C ARG A 37 -6.67 7.04 -6.90
N ASN A 38 -7.32 6.89 -5.74
CA ASN A 38 -8.32 7.84 -5.28
C ASN A 38 -7.71 9.12 -4.68
N LYS A 39 -6.39 9.16 -4.48
CA LYS A 39 -5.68 10.36 -4.04
C LYS A 39 -5.34 11.23 -5.25
N GLU A 40 -6.09 12.32 -5.42
CA GLU A 40 -5.89 13.28 -6.51
C GLU A 40 -4.62 14.12 -6.34
N GLY A 41 -4.04 14.59 -7.45
CA GLY A 41 -3.01 15.63 -7.43
C GLY A 41 -1.57 15.19 -7.18
N LEU A 42 -1.27 13.89 -7.29
CA LEU A 42 0.08 13.36 -7.13
C LEU A 42 0.97 13.74 -8.34
N ARG A 43 1.69 14.87 -8.22
CA ARG A 43 2.83 15.18 -9.09
C ARG A 43 3.98 14.21 -8.81
N GLY A 44 4.78 13.91 -9.80
CA GLY A 44 5.90 12.99 -9.68
C GLY A 44 7.01 13.35 -10.64
N ILE A 45 7.97 12.44 -10.81
CA ILE A 45 9.05 12.61 -11.77
C ILE A 45 8.65 12.00 -13.13
N HIS A 46 9.10 12.62 -14.21
CA HIS A 46 8.89 12.10 -15.56
C HIS A 46 9.96 11.07 -15.94
N ILE A 47 9.55 9.82 -16.18
CA ILE A 47 10.42 8.73 -16.65
C ILE A 47 9.75 8.07 -17.85
N GLY A 48 10.41 8.08 -19.02
CA GLY A 48 9.93 7.37 -20.21
C GLY A 48 8.53 7.80 -20.69
N GLY A 49 8.14 9.06 -20.48
CA GLY A 49 6.79 9.57 -20.82
C GLY A 49 5.72 9.30 -19.76
N HIS A 50 6.06 8.63 -18.65
CA HIS A 50 5.17 8.38 -17.53
C HIS A 50 5.55 9.24 -16.33
N ILE A 51 4.54 9.62 -15.53
CA ILE A 51 4.75 10.28 -14.24
C ILE A 51 4.80 9.20 -13.17
N ILE A 52 5.91 9.12 -12.45
CA ILE A 52 6.11 8.20 -11.33
C ILE A 52 6.20 9.04 -10.06
N ASN A 53 5.23 8.86 -9.16
CA ASN A 53 5.14 9.60 -7.89
C ASN A 53 5.25 8.68 -6.66
N ASN A 54 5.11 7.36 -6.84
CA ASN A 54 5.30 6.40 -5.77
C ASN A 54 5.77 5.03 -6.29
N LEU A 55 6.51 4.31 -5.46
CA LEU A 55 6.86 2.90 -5.62
C LEU A 55 6.39 2.15 -4.37
N ARG A 56 5.83 0.95 -4.55
CA ARG A 56 5.25 0.19 -3.44
C ARG A 56 5.65 -1.26 -3.52
N TYR A 57 5.99 -1.83 -2.38
CA TYR A 57 6.32 -3.24 -2.23
C TYR A 57 5.76 -3.77 -0.92
N ALA A 58 4.86 -4.75 -1.00
CA ALA A 58 4.07 -5.15 0.17
C ALA A 58 3.52 -3.90 0.89
N ASP A 59 3.76 -3.76 2.19
CA ASP A 59 3.36 -2.62 3.02
C ASP A 59 4.28 -1.39 2.93
N ASP A 60 5.44 -1.48 2.25
CA ASP A 60 6.36 -0.36 2.08
C ASP A 60 5.92 0.57 0.93
N ILE A 61 6.01 1.89 1.16
CA ILE A 61 5.70 2.93 0.17
C ILE A 61 6.85 3.94 0.13
N PHE A 62 7.41 4.16 -1.07
CA PHE A 62 8.35 5.22 -1.37
C PHE A 62 7.67 6.31 -2.19
N LEU A 63 7.68 7.55 -1.71
CA LEU A 63 7.18 8.71 -2.45
C LEU A 63 8.32 9.40 -3.19
N ILE A 64 8.02 9.86 -4.41
CA ILE A 64 9.02 10.44 -5.32
C ILE A 64 8.48 11.74 -5.90
N ALA A 65 9.27 12.81 -5.80
CA ALA A 65 8.94 14.13 -6.33
C ALA A 65 10.21 14.83 -6.84
N GLU A 66 10.03 15.85 -7.68
CA GLU A 66 11.13 16.63 -8.26
C GLU A 66 11.86 17.52 -7.25
N ASN A 67 11.18 17.96 -6.19
CA ASN A 67 11.73 18.84 -5.17
C ASN A 67 11.04 18.62 -3.81
N ALA A 68 11.64 19.16 -2.75
CA ALA A 68 11.17 18.98 -1.37
C ALA A 68 9.75 19.55 -1.12
N LYS A 69 9.37 20.63 -1.80
CA LYS A 69 8.03 21.22 -1.65
C LYS A 69 6.96 20.31 -2.23
N ASP A 70 7.22 19.73 -3.40
CA ASP A 70 6.32 18.75 -4.00
C ASP A 70 6.28 17.45 -3.19
N LEU A 71 7.41 17.00 -2.64
CA LEU A 71 7.44 15.85 -1.73
C LEU A 71 6.58 16.07 -0.49
N GLN A 72 6.66 17.26 0.13
CA GLN A 72 5.83 17.61 1.29
C GLN A 72 4.34 17.57 0.93
N ARG A 73 3.97 18.10 -0.24
CA ARG A 73 2.59 18.04 -0.73
C ARG A 73 2.10 16.60 -0.93
N LEU A 74 2.95 15.71 -1.48
CA LEU A 74 2.61 14.28 -1.60
C LEU A 74 2.40 13.65 -0.23
N LEU A 75 3.25 13.96 0.74
CA LEU A 75 3.11 13.47 2.12
C LEU A 75 1.81 13.94 2.77
N ASP A 76 1.42 15.18 2.56
CA ASP A 76 0.18 15.74 3.11
C ASP A 76 -1.06 15.02 2.54
N ILE A 77 -1.07 14.75 1.22
CA ILE A 77 -2.18 14.02 0.54
C ILE A 77 -2.29 12.56 1.03
N VAL A 78 -1.15 11.89 1.20
CA VAL A 78 -1.11 10.47 1.61
C VAL A 78 -1.46 10.28 3.08
N ARG A 79 -1.22 11.29 3.93
CA ARG A 79 -1.56 11.26 5.36
C ARG A 79 -3.04 11.45 5.67
N GLU A 80 -3.77 12.18 4.83
CA GLU A 80 -5.24 12.30 4.94
C GLU A 80 -5.96 10.99 4.64
#